data_AF-A0A387HBH2-F1
#
_entry.id   AF-A0A387HBH2-F1
#
_cell.length_a   1.000
_cell.length_b   1.000
_cell.length_c   1.000
_cell.angle_alpha   90.00
_cell.angle_beta   90.00
_cell.angle_gamma   90.00
#
_symmetry.space_group_name_H-M   'P 1'
#
loop_
_entity.id
_entity.type
_entity.pdbx_description
1 polymer ?
#
loop_
_entity_poly.entity_id
_entity_poly.type
_entity_poly.pdbx_seq_one_letter_code
_entity_poly.pdbx_strand_id
1 'polypeptide(L)'
;MTTTQEIIRVIGSDVVKMGERAAAVAGDRGGDIREPVYVWTREDISNAVNNGVDLVNDELGSERDTDLMNIVVNAVMTLLENPHYTLDEVIQECYDEDPEEVRSWWTGWI
;
A
#
# COMPACT_ATOMS: atom_id res chain seq x y z
N MET A 1 -14.29 -23.99 -0.79
CA MET A 1 -13.15 -23.05 -0.88
C MET A 1 -12.75 -22.97 -2.33
N THR A 2 -12.71 -21.76 -2.88
CA THR A 2 -12.36 -21.49 -4.28
C THR A 2 -10.84 -21.39 -4.44
N THR A 3 -10.31 -21.69 -5.62
CA THR A 3 -8.88 -21.72 -5.97
C THR A 3 -8.08 -20.49 -5.50
N THR A 4 -8.73 -19.32 -5.41
CA THR A 4 -8.15 -18.06 -4.91
C THR A 4 -7.80 -18.08 -3.42
N GLN A 5 -8.59 -18.74 -2.56
CA GLN A 5 -8.30 -18.87 -1.13
C GLN A 5 -7.12 -19.82 -0.86
N GLU A 6 -6.86 -20.78 -1.75
CA GLU A 6 -5.65 -21.61 -1.68
C GLU A 6 -4.41 -20.83 -2.11
N ILE A 7 -4.49 -19.98 -3.14
CA ILE A 7 -3.35 -19.19 -3.62
C ILE A 7 -2.88 -18.17 -2.57
N ILE A 8 -3.80 -17.44 -1.92
CA ILE A 8 -3.46 -16.46 -0.86
C ILE A 8 -2.87 -17.17 0.37
N ARG A 9 -3.40 -18.35 0.74
CA ARG A 9 -2.86 -19.17 1.83
C ARG A 9 -1.46 -19.70 1.51
N VAL A 10 -1.21 -20.10 0.26
CA VAL A 10 0.09 -20.63 -0.20
C VAL A 10 1.13 -19.51 -0.18
N ILE A 11 0.85 -18.35 -0.80
CA ILE A 11 1.78 -17.21 -0.87
C ILE A 11 2.05 -16.61 0.52
N GLY A 12 1.01 -16.37 1.33
CA GLY A 12 1.18 -15.87 2.70
C GLY A 12 1.94 -16.84 3.60
N SER A 13 1.78 -18.16 3.40
CA SER A 13 2.56 -19.16 4.14
C SER A 13 4.03 -19.22 3.71
N ASP A 14 4.33 -18.92 2.45
CA ASP A 14 5.68 -19.04 1.90
C ASP A 14 6.54 -17.80 2.20
N VAL A 15 5.94 -16.61 2.29
CA VAL A 15 6.61 -15.39 2.76
C VAL A 15 6.95 -15.48 4.26
N VAL A 16 6.06 -16.02 5.08
CA VAL A 16 6.33 -16.28 6.51
C VAL A 16 7.38 -17.38 6.71
N LYS A 17 7.35 -18.47 5.91
CA LYS A 17 8.36 -19.55 5.96
C LYS A 17 9.76 -19.09 5.55
N MET A 18 9.89 -18.10 4.64
CA MET A 18 11.19 -17.54 4.25
C MET A 18 11.88 -16.84 5.43
N GLY A 19 11.12 -16.10 6.25
CA GLY A 19 11.63 -15.46 7.47
C GLY A 19 12.08 -16.46 8.54
N GLU A 20 11.31 -17.52 8.77
CA GLU A 20 11.65 -18.55 9.78
C GLU A 20 12.87 -19.39 9.37
N ARG A 21 13.05 -19.72 8.08
CA ARG A 21 14.22 -20.48 7.60
C ARG A 21 15.50 -19.65 7.62
N ALA A 22 15.44 -18.35 7.36
CA ALA A 22 16.59 -17.46 7.48
C ALA A 22 17.09 -17.37 8.94
N ALA A 23 16.16 -17.29 9.90
CA ALA A 23 16.48 -17.31 11.33
C ALA A 23 17.06 -18.65 11.80
N ALA A 24 16.54 -19.78 11.31
CA ALA A 24 17.04 -21.12 11.66
C ALA A 24 18.45 -21.40 11.11
N VAL A 25 18.81 -20.87 9.93
CA VAL A 25 20.16 -20.99 9.34
C VAL A 25 21.17 -20.11 10.06
N ALA A 26 20.75 -18.98 10.64
CA ALA A 26 21.59 -18.10 11.44
C ALA A 26 21.91 -18.67 12.83
N GLY A 27 21.06 -19.56 13.37
CA GLY A 27 21.21 -20.15 14.71
C GLY A 27 22.40 -21.10 14.88
N ASP A 28 23.00 -21.60 13.80
CA ASP A 28 24.08 -22.61 13.84
C ASP A 28 25.49 -22.04 13.62
N ARG A 29 25.61 -20.73 13.32
CA ARG A 29 26.91 -20.05 13.15
C ARG A 29 26.89 -18.73 13.88
N GLY A 30 27.45 -18.71 15.10
CA GLY A 30 27.51 -17.55 15.98
C GLY A 30 28.08 -16.28 15.33
N GLY A 31 27.22 -15.54 14.63
CA GLY A 31 27.53 -14.30 13.94
C GLY A 31 26.29 -13.42 13.86
N ASP A 32 26.38 -12.30 14.57
CA ASP A 32 25.63 -11.05 14.41
C ASP A 32 24.15 -11.16 13.97
N ILE A 33 23.25 -10.95 14.94
CA ILE A 33 21.80 -11.00 14.74
C ILE A 33 21.40 -9.86 13.81
N ARG A 34 21.14 -10.16 12.53
CA ARG A 34 20.57 -9.19 11.60
C ARG A 34 19.06 -9.15 11.84
N GLU A 35 18.53 -7.97 12.14
CA GLU A 35 17.09 -7.75 12.35
C GLU A 35 16.27 -8.34 11.21
N PRO A 36 15.07 -8.90 11.48
CA PRO A 36 14.20 -9.41 10.44
C PRO A 36 13.84 -8.27 9.48
N VAL A 37 14.21 -8.44 8.20
CA VAL A 37 13.82 -7.54 7.12
C VAL A 37 12.51 -8.05 6.54
N TYR A 38 11.45 -7.25 6.68
CA TYR A 38 10.18 -7.51 6.02
C TYR A 38 10.22 -6.92 4.60
N VAL A 39 9.77 -7.72 3.64
CA VAL A 39 9.67 -7.32 2.24
C VAL A 39 8.21 -7.50 1.82
N TRP A 40 7.60 -6.43 1.33
CA TRP A 40 6.23 -6.42 0.84
C TRP A 40 6.21 -6.25 -0.68
N THR A 41 5.32 -6.97 -1.34
CA THR A 41 5.07 -6.75 -2.76
C THR A 41 4.24 -5.49 -2.97
N ARG A 42 4.23 -4.97 -4.20
CA ARG A 42 3.33 -3.87 -4.60
C ARG A 42 1.86 -4.23 -4.31
N GLU A 43 1.48 -5.49 -4.55
CA GLU A 43 0.13 -5.99 -4.27
C GLU A 43 -0.19 -6.00 -2.77
N ASP A 44 0.76 -6.43 -1.92
CA ASP A 44 0.58 -6.40 -0.46
C ASP A 44 0.33 -4.98 0.04
N ILE A 45 1.09 -4.00 -0.47
CA ILE A 45 0.94 -2.60 -0.10
C ILE A 45 -0.40 -2.05 -0.60
N SER A 46 -0.77 -2.34 -1.86
CA SER A 46 -2.06 -1.95 -2.43
C SER A 46 -3.22 -2.47 -1.57
N ASN A 47 -3.20 -3.76 -1.22
CA ASN A 47 -4.23 -4.38 -0.39
C ASN A 47 -4.27 -3.75 1.00
N ALA A 48 -3.11 -3.51 1.63
CA ALA A 48 -3.05 -2.92 2.96
C ALA A 48 -3.63 -1.50 3.01
N VAL A 49 -3.29 -0.65 2.03
CA VAL A 49 -3.77 0.74 1.98
C VAL A 49 -5.26 0.80 1.67
N ASN A 50 -5.76 0.02 0.69
CA ASN A 50 -7.19 -0.02 0.37
C ASN A 50 -8.03 -0.54 1.55
N ASN A 51 -7.58 -1.60 2.24
CA ASN A 51 -8.25 -2.06 3.46
C ASN A 51 -8.29 -0.98 4.55
N GLY A 52 -7.24 -0.14 4.64
CA GLY A 52 -7.19 0.99 5.55
C GLY A 52 -8.21 2.08 5.19
N VAL A 53 -8.37 2.36 3.89
CA VAL A 53 -9.43 3.26 3.39
C VAL A 53 -10.81 2.71 3.74
N ASP A 54 -11.09 1.43 3.47
CA ASP A 54 -12.38 0.81 3.77
C ASP A 54 -12.76 0.95 5.25
N LEU A 55 -11.81 0.71 6.17
CA LEU A 55 -12.02 0.85 7.62
C LEU A 55 -12.42 2.26 8.05
N VAL A 56 -11.91 3.29 7.37
CA VAL A 56 -12.19 4.69 7.70
C VAL A 56 -13.43 5.18 6.96
N ASN A 57 -13.60 4.76 5.71
CA ASN A 57 -14.70 5.18 4.85
C ASN A 57 -16.06 4.75 5.41
N ASP A 58 -16.14 3.62 6.11
CA ASP A 58 -17.35 3.18 6.80
C ASP A 58 -17.84 4.18 7.87
N GLU A 59 -16.95 5.03 8.40
CA GLU A 59 -17.25 6.05 9.41
C GLU A 59 -17.40 7.46 8.82
N LEU A 60 -17.06 7.65 7.54
CA LEU A 60 -17.16 8.91 6.81
C LEU A 60 -18.35 8.86 5.85
N GLY A 61 -18.85 10.02 5.43
CA GLY A 61 -20.09 10.10 4.67
C GLY A 61 -20.07 11.07 3.50
N SER A 62 -18.91 11.69 3.21
CA SER A 62 -18.81 12.68 2.15
C SER A 62 -17.99 12.16 0.96
N GLU A 63 -18.43 12.52 -0.24
CA GLU A 63 -17.73 12.28 -1.51
C GLU A 63 -16.31 12.86 -1.47
N ARG A 64 -16.16 14.06 -0.89
CA ARG A 64 -14.87 14.70 -0.64
C ARG A 64 -13.89 13.80 0.12
N ASP A 65 -14.35 13.16 1.18
CA ASP A 65 -13.47 12.31 1.99
C ASP A 65 -13.03 11.08 1.20
N THR A 66 -13.95 10.50 0.43
CA THR A 66 -13.66 9.39 -0.48
C THR A 66 -12.62 9.79 -1.53
N ASP A 67 -12.78 10.96 -2.16
CA ASP A 67 -11.85 11.47 -3.17
C ASP A 67 -10.45 11.70 -2.58
N LEU A 68 -10.38 12.29 -1.39
CA LEU A 68 -9.11 12.50 -0.68
C LEU A 68 -8.42 11.18 -0.34
N MET A 69 -9.17 10.17 0.11
CA MET A 69 -8.61 8.85 0.40
C MET A 69 -8.11 8.14 -0.86
N ASN A 70 -8.84 8.25 -1.97
CA ASN A 70 -8.42 7.69 -3.25
C ASN A 70 -7.11 8.34 -3.75
N ILE A 71 -6.94 9.64 -3.55
CA ILE A 71 -5.67 10.33 -3.88
C ILE A 71 -4.53 9.80 -3.03
N VAL A 72 -4.74 9.54 -1.74
CA VAL A 72 -3.70 8.95 -0.88
C VAL A 72 -3.31 7.56 -1.37
N VAL A 73 -4.28 6.71 -1.75
CA VAL A 73 -3.99 5.39 -2.34
C VAL A 73 -3.13 5.54 -3.59
N ASN A 74 -3.56 6.36 -4.54
CA ASN A 74 -2.84 6.58 -5.80
C ASN A 74 -1.43 7.14 -5.55
N ALA A 75 -1.30 8.12 -4.66
CA ALA A 75 -0.01 8.68 -4.28
C ALA A 75 0.93 7.64 -3.69
N VAL A 76 0.47 6.82 -2.74
CA VAL A 76 1.29 5.74 -2.17
C VAL A 76 1.76 4.80 -3.27
N MET A 77 0.85 4.35 -4.14
CA MET A 77 1.19 3.42 -5.21
C MET A 77 2.16 4.01 -6.24
N THR A 78 2.07 5.30 -6.54
CA THR A 78 2.99 5.99 -7.46
C THR A 78 4.35 6.24 -6.82
N LEU A 79 4.40 6.63 -5.54
CA LEU A 79 5.65 6.91 -4.83
C LEU A 79 6.50 5.67 -4.54
N LEU A 80 5.91 4.47 -4.55
CA LEU A 80 6.68 3.21 -4.49
C LEU A 80 7.63 3.06 -5.69
N GLU A 81 7.26 3.61 -6.85
CA GLU A 81 8.05 3.56 -8.08
C GLU A 81 8.80 4.86 -8.33
N ASN A 82 8.22 5.98 -7.92
CA ASN A 82 8.75 7.32 -8.13
C ASN A 82 8.84 8.11 -6.80
N PRO A 83 9.79 7.80 -5.90
CA PRO A 83 9.80 8.32 -4.52
C PRO A 83 9.96 9.84 -4.36
N HIS A 84 10.25 10.54 -5.45
CA HIS A 84 10.52 11.97 -5.48
C HIS A 84 9.41 12.77 -6.16
N TYR A 85 8.36 12.11 -6.65
CA TYR A 85 7.25 12.82 -7.28
C TYR A 85 6.55 13.74 -6.28
N THR A 86 6.21 14.92 -6.78
CA THR A 86 5.35 15.88 -6.13
C THR A 86 3.88 15.47 -6.28
N LEU A 87 2.98 16.15 -5.55
CA LEU A 87 1.55 15.91 -5.70
C LEU A 87 1.07 16.17 -7.14
N ASP A 88 1.61 17.18 -7.82
CA ASP A 88 1.19 17.52 -9.19
C ASP A 88 1.62 16.44 -10.19
N GLU A 89 2.82 15.88 -10.01
CA GLU A 89 3.30 14.76 -10.84
C GLU A 89 2.49 13.48 -10.56
N VAL A 90 2.12 13.22 -9.31
CA VAL A 90 1.20 12.12 -8.97
C VAL A 90 -0.16 12.33 -9.63
N ILE A 91 -0.70 13.54 -9.59
CA ILE A 91 -2.00 13.83 -10.21
C ILE A 91 -1.94 13.60 -11.72
N GLN A 92 -0.92 14.13 -12.38
CA GLN A 92 -0.71 13.96 -13.83
C GLN A 92 -0.53 12.49 -14.26
N GLU A 93 0.01 11.64 -13.38
CA GLU A 93 0.19 10.22 -13.65
C GLU A 93 -1.11 9.42 -13.46
N CYS A 94 -1.97 9.83 -12.51
CA CYS A 94 -3.11 9.03 -12.04
C CYS A 94 -4.48 9.54 -12.52
N TYR A 95 -4.56 10.75 -13.05
CA TYR A 95 -5.81 11.42 -13.43
C TYR A 95 -5.67 12.06 -14.80
N ASP A 96 -6.79 12.16 -15.52
CA ASP A 96 -6.83 12.81 -16.82
C ASP A 96 -7.00 14.35 -16.68
N GLU A 97 -7.42 14.81 -15.49
CA GLU A 97 -7.64 16.20 -15.13
C GLU A 97 -6.35 16.94 -14.71
N ASP A 98 -6.34 18.26 -14.88
CA ASP A 98 -5.23 19.09 -14.45
C ASP A 98 -5.13 19.16 -12.90
N PRO A 99 -3.92 19.39 -12.32
CA PRO A 99 -3.74 19.45 -10.86
C PRO A 99 -4.62 20.48 -10.14
N GLU A 100 -4.98 21.58 -10.79
CA GLU A 100 -5.90 22.58 -10.22
C GLU A 100 -7.32 22.04 -10.11
N GLU A 101 -7.78 21.30 -11.11
CA GLU A 101 -9.11 20.68 -11.13
C GLU A 101 -9.21 19.59 -10.08
N VAL A 102 -8.21 18.72 -9.95
CA VAL A 102 -8.21 17.69 -8.90
C VAL A 102 -8.20 18.34 -7.52
N ARG A 103 -7.41 19.39 -7.28
CA ARG A 103 -7.43 20.15 -6.02
C ARG A 103 -8.78 20.82 -5.73
N SER A 104 -9.64 21.01 -6.72
CA SER A 104 -10.99 21.55 -6.51
C SER A 104 -11.88 20.62 -5.70
N TRP A 105 -11.62 19.31 -5.70
CA TRP A 105 -12.47 18.31 -5.03
C TRP A 105 -12.51 18.47 -3.50
N TRP A 106 -11.47 19.08 -2.91
CA TRP A 106 -11.39 19.35 -1.47
C TRP A 106 -11.15 20.82 -1.10
N THR A 107 -11.17 21.73 -2.05
CA THR A 107 -11.06 23.18 -1.79
C THR A 107 -12.43 23.86 -1.85
N GLY A 108 -12.62 24.94 -1.08
CA GLY A 108 -13.84 25.77 -1.16
C GLY A 108 -14.99 25.40 -0.20
N TRP A 109 -14.82 24.42 0.68
CA TRP A 109 -15.78 24.13 1.76
C TRP A 109 -15.47 25.02 2.98
N ILE A 110 -16.04 26.23 3.03
CA ILE A 110 -16.07 27.12 4.22
C ILE A 110 -17.53 27.41 4.56
#